data_AF-N9NQB0-F1
#
_entry.id   AF-N9NQB0-F1
#
_cell.length_a   1.000
_cell.length_b   1.000
_cell.length_c   1.000
_cell.angle_alpha   90.00
_cell.angle_beta   90.00
_cell.angle_gamma   90.00
#
_symmetry.space_group_name_H-M   'P 1'
#
loop_
_entity.id
_entity.type
_entity.pdbx_description
1 polymer ?
#
loop_
_entity_poly.entity_id
_entity_poly.type
_entity_poly.pdbx_seq_one_letter_code
_entity_poly.pdbx_strand_id
1 'polypeptide(L)'
;MQDTNELHRQILEVIALIPYGKVATYGQIAKLAGLPKHARLVGYVLKHLDKSSEIPWYRVINSQGKISVIRIDENGKNIQQSLLEKEGVYLINSKVNLKIFGWMP
;
A
#
# COMPACT_ATOMS: atom_id res chain seq x y z
N MET A 1 4.49 23.33 13.12
CA MET A 1 3.44 22.34 12.82
C MET A 1 3.62 21.96 11.36
N GLN A 2 3.86 20.68 11.03
CA GLN A 2 3.86 20.27 9.62
C GLN A 2 2.42 20.39 9.09
N ASP A 3 2.27 20.98 7.91
CA ASP A 3 0.99 21.09 7.23
C ASP A 3 0.46 19.69 6.87
N THR A 4 -0.84 19.46 7.03
CA THR A 4 -1.48 18.17 6.71
C THR A 4 -1.22 17.75 5.26
N ASN A 5 -1.17 18.69 4.32
CA ASN A 5 -0.87 18.39 2.93
C ASN A 5 0.57 17.90 2.74
N GLU A 6 1.52 18.45 3.51
CA GLU A 6 2.92 18.04 3.45
C GLU A 6 3.10 16.61 3.98
N LEU A 7 2.40 16.24 5.06
CA LEU A 7 2.39 14.86 5.58
C LEU A 7 1.84 13.86 4.56
N HIS A 8 0.76 14.24 3.87
CA HIS A 8 0.17 13.41 2.84
C HIS A 8 1.12 13.24 1.65
N ARG A 9 1.77 14.32 1.20
CA ARG A 9 2.76 14.31 0.13
C ARG A 9 3.91 13.33 0.44
N GLN A 10 4.50 13.43 1.63
CA GLN A 10 5.59 12.53 2.07
C GLN A 10 5.18 11.06 2.05
N ILE A 11 3.96 10.74 2.47
CA ILE A 11 3.42 9.38 2.41
C ILE A 11 3.30 8.91 0.95
N LEU A 12 2.73 9.72 0.07
CA LEU A 12 2.54 9.37 -1.34
C LEU A 12 3.87 9.19 -2.07
N GLU A 13 4.87 10.02 -1.79
CA GLU A 13 6.22 9.91 -2.36
C GLU A 13 6.87 8.57 -2.00
N VAL A 14 6.78 8.15 -0.73
CA VAL A 14 7.30 6.85 -0.31
C VAL A 14 6.56 5.69 -0.98
N ILE A 15 5.24 5.81 -1.17
CA ILE A 15 4.46 4.76 -1.85
C ILE A 15 4.85 4.67 -3.33
N ALA A 16 5.14 5.80 -3.99
CA ALA A 16 5.61 5.83 -5.37
C ALA A 16 6.95 5.11 -5.56
N LEU A 17 7.78 5.02 -4.51
CA LEU A 17 9.07 4.33 -4.54
C LEU A 17 8.97 2.80 -4.42
N ILE A 18 7.81 2.24 -4.07
CA ILE A 18 7.67 0.79 -3.93
C ILE A 18 7.90 0.15 -5.31
N PRO A 19 8.89 -0.75 -5.49
CA PRO A 19 9.18 -1.34 -6.79
C PRO A 19 8.04 -2.23 -7.32
N TYR A 20 8.01 -2.43 -8.63
CA TYR A 20 7.14 -3.43 -9.27
C TYR A 20 7.39 -4.82 -8.67
N GLY A 21 6.30 -5.56 -8.41
CA GLY A 21 6.38 -6.91 -7.83
C GLY A 21 6.75 -6.92 -6.35
N LYS A 22 6.74 -5.76 -5.67
CA LYS A 22 7.03 -5.63 -4.24
C LYS A 22 5.87 -4.97 -3.49
N VAL A 23 5.79 -5.28 -2.20
CA VAL A 23 4.79 -4.74 -1.28
C VAL A 23 5.43 -4.15 -0.05
N ALA A 24 4.77 -3.15 0.54
CA ALA A 24 5.18 -2.52 1.78
C ALA A 24 4.05 -2.52 2.79
N THR A 25 4.39 -2.51 4.08
CA THR A 25 3.37 -2.43 5.12
C THR A 25 3.02 -0.98 5.45
N TYR A 26 1.79 -0.69 5.90
CA TYR A 26 1.42 0.65 6.38
C TYR A 26 2.41 1.23 7.41
N GLY A 27 2.91 0.39 8.32
CA GLY A 27 3.92 0.79 9.31
C GLY A 27 5.28 1.12 8.70
N GLN A 28 5.70 0.36 7.69
CA GLN A 28 6.92 0.63 6.94
C GLN A 28 6.83 1.95 6.18
N ILE A 29 5.72 2.19 5.46
CA ILE A 29 5.50 3.46 4.75
C ILE A 29 5.55 4.64 5.73
N ALA A 30 4.84 4.54 6.85
CA ALA A 30 4.86 5.58 7.89
C ALA A 30 6.29 5.85 8.41
N LYS A 31 7.09 4.80 8.63
CA LYS A 31 8.48 4.93 9.08
C LYS A 31 9.36 5.63 8.04
N LEU A 32 9.27 5.21 6.77
CA LEU A 32 10.06 5.77 5.67
C LEU A 32 9.68 7.21 5.33
N ALA A 33 8.41 7.58 5.53
CA ALA A 33 7.92 8.94 5.36
C ALA A 33 8.33 9.87 6.52
N GLY A 34 9.12 9.41 7.49
CA GLY A 34 9.51 10.22 8.66
C GLY A 34 8.39 10.37 9.71
N LEU A 35 7.33 9.57 9.62
CA LEU A 35 6.14 9.62 10.47
C LEU A 35 5.95 8.31 11.26
N PRO A 36 6.93 7.91 12.11
CA PRO A 36 6.83 6.66 12.85
C PRO A 36 5.54 6.64 13.68
N LYS A 37 4.92 5.45 13.80
CA LYS A 37 3.63 5.21 14.48
C LYS A 37 2.38 5.79 13.77
N HIS A 38 2.51 6.45 12.62
CA HIS A 38 1.37 7.00 11.86
C HIS A 38 0.82 6.05 10.78
N ALA A 39 0.85 4.74 10.99
CA ALA A 39 0.33 3.76 10.04
C ALA A 39 -1.16 3.98 9.68
N ARG A 40 -1.97 4.49 10.63
CA ARG A 40 -3.38 4.85 10.38
C ARG A 40 -3.52 6.03 9.42
N LEU A 41 -2.59 7.00 9.47
CA LEU A 41 -2.57 8.14 8.55
C LEU A 41 -2.31 7.66 7.11
N VAL A 42 -1.40 6.69 6.92
CA VAL A 42 -1.19 6.08 5.60
C VAL A 42 -2.48 5.46 5.05
N GLY A 43 -3.22 4.73 5.89
CA GLY A 43 -4.53 4.19 5.51
C GLY A 43 -5.56 5.28 5.18
N TYR A 44 -5.57 6.38 5.93
CA TYR A 44 -6.42 7.55 5.67
C TYR A 44 -6.08 8.19 4.32
N VAL A 45 -4.79 8.44 4.03
CA VAL A 45 -4.32 9.01 2.76
C VAL A 45 -4.76 8.12 1.59
N LEU A 46 -4.52 6.80 1.67
CA LEU A 46 -4.90 5.87 0.61
C LEU A 46 -6.42 5.71 0.44
N LYS A 47 -7.21 5.93 1.49
CA LYS A 47 -8.68 5.94 1.39
C LYS A 47 -9.20 7.14 0.60
N HIS A 48 -8.54 8.30 0.73
CA HIS A 48 -8.92 9.55 0.07
C HIS A 48 -8.13 9.83 -1.22
N LEU A 49 -7.27 8.89 -1.64
CA LEU A 49 -6.55 8.98 -2.90
C LEU A 49 -7.53 8.97 -4.07
N ASP A 50 -7.35 9.90 -5.00
CA ASP A 50 -8.12 9.96 -6.23
C ASP A 50 -7.96 8.66 -7.04
N LYS A 51 -9.05 8.19 -7.66
CA LYS A 51 -9.03 6.96 -8.48
C LYS A 51 -8.15 7.09 -9.74
N SER A 52 -7.94 8.32 -10.21
CA SER A 52 -7.07 8.65 -11.35
C SER A 52 -5.58 8.75 -10.96
N SER A 53 -5.26 8.63 -9.67
CA SER A 53 -3.87 8.72 -9.21
C SER A 53 -3.02 7.57 -9.74
N GLU A 54 -1.82 7.89 -10.22
CA GLU A 54 -0.82 6.92 -10.65
C GLU A 54 -0.09 6.22 -9.50
N ILE A 55 -0.38 6.61 -8.24
CA ILE A 55 0.26 6.04 -7.06
C ILE A 55 -0.11 4.55 -6.93
N PRO A 56 0.87 3.64 -6.76
CA PRO A 56 0.64 2.20 -6.70
C PRO A 56 0.09 1.77 -5.33
N TRP A 57 -1.07 2.30 -4.93
CA TRP A 57 -1.69 2.08 -3.63
C TRP A 57 -1.91 0.60 -3.30
N TYR A 58 -2.12 -0.24 -4.32
CA TYR A 58 -2.34 -1.68 -4.20
C TYR A 58 -1.12 -2.42 -3.65
N ARG A 59 0.08 -1.84 -3.73
CA ARG A 59 1.31 -2.39 -3.15
C ARG A 59 1.41 -2.20 -1.63
N VAL A 60 0.47 -1.49 -1.01
CA VAL A 60 0.45 -1.28 0.46
C VAL A 60 -0.51 -2.25 1.14
N ILE A 61 0.01 -3.06 2.07
CA ILE A 61 -0.75 -4.09 2.81
C ILE A 61 -0.54 -3.98 4.33
N ASN A 62 -1.25 -4.78 5.11
CA ASN A 62 -1.04 -4.79 6.56
C ASN A 62 0.21 -5.58 6.98
N SER A 63 0.60 -5.42 8.24
CA SER A 63 1.77 -6.10 8.83
C SER A 63 1.64 -7.63 8.91
N GLN A 64 0.43 -8.17 8.73
CA GLN A 64 0.18 -9.62 8.68
C GLN A 64 0.25 -10.18 7.24
N GLY A 65 0.60 -9.35 6.26
CA GLY A 65 0.66 -9.71 4.85
C GLY A 65 -0.71 -9.80 4.18
N LYS A 66 -1.77 -9.26 4.79
CA LYS A 66 -3.13 -9.31 4.23
C LYS A 66 -3.51 -7.98 3.57
N ILE A 67 -4.33 -8.08 2.53
CA ILE A 67 -5.05 -6.95 1.95
C ILE A 67 -6.00 -6.38 3.02
N SER A 68 -5.91 -5.08 3.27
CA SER A 68 -6.75 -4.37 4.25
C SER A 68 -8.00 -3.75 3.65
N VAL A 69 -8.00 -3.47 2.34
CA VAL A 69 -9.08 -2.77 1.68
C VAL A 69 -9.81 -3.72 0.74
N ILE A 70 -11.13 -3.75 0.87
CA ILE A 70 -11.99 -4.50 -0.04
C ILE A 70 -12.54 -3.50 -1.06
N ARG A 71 -11.95 -3.48 -2.25
CA ARG A 71 -12.49 -2.79 -3.44
C ARG A 71 -12.81 -3.86 -4.47
N ILE A 72 -14.08 -4.04 -4.77
CA ILE A 72 -14.56 -5.10 -5.65
C ILE A 72 -14.86 -4.50 -7.03
N ASP A 73 -14.44 -5.19 -8.09
CA ASP A 73 -14.79 -4.84 -9.48
C ASP A 73 -16.18 -5.37 -9.87
N GLU A 74 -16.62 -5.07 -11.09
CA GLU A 74 -17.90 -5.51 -11.63
C GLU A 74 -18.08 -7.04 -11.67
N ASN A 75 -16.98 -7.79 -11.62
CA ASN A 75 -16.96 -9.26 -11.65
C ASN A 75 -16.87 -9.89 -10.25
N GLY A 76 -16.96 -9.09 -9.18
CA GLY A 76 -16.86 -9.59 -7.81
C GLY A 76 -15.42 -9.83 -7.33
N LYS A 77 -14.39 -9.48 -8.12
CA LYS A 77 -12.99 -9.70 -7.76
C LYS A 77 -12.41 -8.50 -7.03
N ASN A 78 -11.55 -8.76 -6.05
CA ASN A 78 -10.83 -7.69 -5.34
C ASN A 78 -9.79 -7.04 -6.27
N ILE A 79 -9.94 -5.74 -6.52
CA ILE A 79 -9.08 -4.94 -7.41
C ILE A 79 -7.63 -4.96 -6.93
N GLN A 80 -7.38 -4.83 -5.63
CA GLN A 80 -6.02 -4.84 -5.07
C GLN A 80 -5.33 -6.18 -5.35
N GLN A 81 -6.05 -7.29 -5.16
CA GLN A 81 -5.54 -8.61 -5.48
C GLN A 81 -5.24 -8.76 -6.98
N SER A 82 -6.16 -8.34 -7.85
CA SER A 82 -5.96 -8.40 -9.31
C SER A 82 -4.72 -7.62 -9.76
N LEU A 83 -4.47 -6.45 -9.19
CA LEU A 83 -3.30 -5.63 -9.53
C LEU A 83 -2.01 -6.26 -9.04
N LEU A 84 -1.99 -6.81 -7.82
CA LEU A 84 -0.83 -7.54 -7.29
C LEU A 84 -0.50 -8.79 -8.12
N GLU A 85 -1.51 -9.56 -8.52
CA GLU A 85 -1.33 -10.76 -9.36
C GLU A 85 -0.74 -10.41 -10.74
N LYS A 86 -1.12 -9.27 -11.32
CA LYS A 86 -0.52 -8.77 -12.57
C LYS A 86 0.98 -8.49 -12.42
N GLU A 87 1.44 -8.16 -11.21
CA GLU A 87 2.85 -7.97 -10.90
C GLU A 87 3.58 -9.24 -10.46
N GLY A 88 2.91 -10.40 -10.50
CA GLY A 88 3.46 -11.66 -10.01
C GLY A 88 3.47 -11.79 -8.48
N VAL A 89 2.73 -10.93 -7.76
CA VAL A 89 2.57 -11.01 -6.30
C VAL A 89 1.31 -11.81 -5.98
N TYR A 90 1.50 -13.07 -5.60
CA TYR A 90 0.39 -13.99 -5.30
C TYR A 90 0.09 -14.08 -3.81
N LEU A 91 -1.18 -14.32 -3.51
CA LEU A 91 -1.66 -14.56 -2.15
C LEU A 91 -1.83 -16.06 -1.93
N ILE A 92 -1.26 -16.58 -0.83
CA ILE A 92 -1.46 -17.95 -0.36
C ILE A 92 -2.25 -17.87 0.94
N ASN A 93 -3.40 -18.55 1.03
CA ASN A 93 -4.31 -18.45 2.19
C ASN A 93 -4.64 -17.00 2.56
N SER A 94 -4.94 -16.17 1.55
CA SER A 94 -5.25 -14.74 1.67
C SER A 94 -4.12 -13.89 2.26
N LYS A 95 -2.86 -14.34 2.15
CA LYS A 95 -1.67 -13.62 2.62
C LYS A 95 -0.59 -13.55 1.53
N VAL A 96 0.01 -12.38 1.39
CA VAL A 96 1.26 -12.17 0.65
C VAL A 96 2.43 -12.60 1.53
N ASN A 97 3.37 -13.34 0.95
CA ASN A 97 4.60 -13.69 1.64
C ASN A 97 5.56 -12.48 1.69
N LEU A 98 5.54 -11.77 2.82
CA LEU A 98 6.38 -10.59 3.05
C LEU A 98 7.89 -10.89 2.99
N LYS A 99 8.34 -12.15 3.18
CA LYS A 99 9.77 -12.48 3.04
C LYS A 99 10.23 -12.47 1.58
N ILE A 100 9.31 -12.75 0.65
CA ILE A 100 9.61 -12.85 -0.79
C ILE A 100 9.30 -11.52 -1.47
N PHE A 101 8.11 -10.99 -1.22
CA PHE A 101 7.58 -9.80 -1.89
C PHE A 101 7.76 -8.52 -1.08
N GLY A 102 8.21 -8.59 0.18
CA GLY A 102 8.46 -7.39 0.97
C GLY A 102 9.51 -6.50 0.32
N TRP A 103 9.19 -5.21 0.23
CA TRP A 103 10.14 -4.19 -0.19
C TRP A 103 11.19 -3.98 0.89
N MET A 104 12.47 -4.11 0.52
CA MET A 104 13.61 -3.79 1.36
C MET A 104 14.26 -2.53 0.79
N PRO A 105 13.96 -1.35 1.36
CA PRO A 105 14.55 -0.08 0.95
C PRO A 105 16.02 0.04 1.38
#